data_AF-A0A059XIP7-F1
#
_entry.id   AF-A0A059XIP7-F1
#
_cell.length_a   1.000
_cell.length_b   1.000
_cell.length_c   1.000
_cell.angle_alpha   90.00
_cell.angle_beta   90.00
_cell.angle_gamma   90.00
#
_symmetry.space_group_name_H-M   'P 1'
#
loop_
_entity.id
_entity.type
_entity.pdbx_description
1 polymer ?
#
loop_
_entity_poly.entity_id
_entity_poly.type
_entity_poly.pdbx_seq_one_letter_code
_entity_poly.pdbx_strand_id
1 'polypeptide(L)'
;MGVLRAYVLLVFVYTCMGQYTYPVDDSPGLGRVFDGIGAISGGGATSKLLVSYPQQQRDEILDFLFKPNFGASLHIFKVEIGGDAQSSEGSEATHMRSPEEQNYSRGYEWWMMKEAKKRNPDIKLYGLPWGFPGWLEDPVASVYGQPERTAQYVVNWVIGAKKYHNLTIDYIGCWNEHLYNTTY
;
A
#
# COMPACT_ATOMS: atom_id res chain seq x y z
N MET A 1 41.27 -71.84 34.33
CA MET A 1 39.91 -71.68 33.78
C MET A 1 39.41 -70.29 34.15
N GLY A 2 39.44 -69.35 33.21
CA GLY A 2 38.83 -68.03 33.39
C GLY A 2 37.84 -67.81 32.25
N VAL A 3 36.55 -67.68 32.56
CA VAL A 3 35.50 -67.48 31.55
C VAL A 3 35.37 -65.98 31.30
N LEU A 4 35.77 -65.52 30.12
CA LEU A 4 35.57 -64.15 29.69
C LEU A 4 34.08 -63.97 29.33
N ARG A 5 33.36 -63.08 30.03
CA ARG A 5 31.99 -62.69 29.66
C ARG A 5 32.03 -61.38 28.89
N ALA A 6 31.61 -61.43 27.63
CA ALA A 6 31.34 -60.24 26.85
C ALA A 6 29.92 -59.73 27.19
N TYR A 7 29.80 -58.44 27.48
CA TYR A 7 28.51 -57.77 27.65
C TYR A 7 28.24 -56.91 26.43
N VAL A 8 27.08 -57.11 25.80
CA VAL A 8 26.60 -56.28 24.69
C VAL A 8 25.66 -55.23 25.27
N LEU A 9 26.02 -53.96 25.12
CA LEU A 9 25.18 -52.83 25.51
C LEU A 9 24.29 -52.45 24.33
N LEU A 10 22.98 -52.67 24.44
CA LEU A 10 21.99 -52.22 23.46
C LEU A 10 21.45 -50.85 23.89
N VAL A 11 21.86 -49.80 23.18
CA VAL A 11 21.36 -48.44 23.39
C VAL A 11 20.13 -48.24 22.50
N PHE A 12 18.94 -48.19 23.10
CA PHE A 12 17.72 -47.77 22.42
C PHE A 12 17.63 -46.25 22.45
N VAL A 13 17.89 -45.60 21.31
CA VAL A 13 17.61 -44.18 21.12
C VAL A 13 16.12 -44.03 20.82
N TYR A 14 15.32 -43.66 21.82
CA TYR A 14 13.96 -43.22 21.60
C TYR A 14 14.00 -41.80 21.01
N THR A 15 13.90 -41.69 19.69
CA THR A 15 13.59 -40.40 19.05
C THR A 15 12.13 -40.06 19.34
N CYS A 16 11.91 -39.13 20.28
CA CYS A 16 10.59 -38.57 20.54
C CYS A 16 10.21 -37.67 19.35
N MET A 17 9.58 -38.24 18.33
CA MET A 17 8.96 -37.46 17.26
C MET A 17 7.60 -36.96 17.73
N GLY A 18 7.60 -35.96 18.60
CA GLY A 18 6.39 -35.20 18.90
C GLY A 18 6.05 -34.29 17.73
N GLN A 19 5.27 -34.77 16.77
CA GLN A 19 4.73 -33.93 15.71
C GLN A 19 3.58 -33.12 16.31
N TYR A 20 3.85 -31.87 16.70
CA TYR A 20 2.81 -30.93 17.11
C TYR A 20 1.95 -30.60 15.89
N THR A 21 0.72 -31.11 15.87
CA THR A 21 -0.31 -30.68 14.92
C THR A 21 -1.08 -29.52 15.53
N TYR A 22 -1.07 -28.39 14.84
CA TYR A 22 -1.92 -27.25 15.18
C TYR A 22 -3.14 -27.30 14.25
N PRO A 23 -4.30 -27.83 14.71
CA PRO A 23 -5.51 -27.82 13.90
C PRO A 23 -5.90 -26.35 13.63
N VAL A 24 -6.10 -26.02 12.36
CA VAL A 24 -6.59 -24.72 11.91
C VAL A 24 -7.97 -24.94 11.32
N ASP A 25 -9.00 -24.74 12.14
CA ASP A 25 -10.40 -24.83 11.76
C ASP A 25 -11.23 -23.73 12.47
N ASP A 26 -12.51 -23.68 12.16
CA ASP A 26 -13.48 -22.73 12.70
C ASP A 26 -14.30 -23.29 13.88
N SER A 27 -13.99 -24.49 14.37
CA SER A 27 -14.67 -25.09 15.52
C SER A 27 -14.66 -24.24 16.79
N PRO A 28 -13.61 -23.45 17.13
CA PRO A 28 -13.64 -22.53 18.26
C PRO A 28 -14.34 -21.19 17.95
N GLY A 29 -14.85 -21.01 16.72
CA GLY A 29 -15.39 -19.76 16.21
C GLY A 29 -14.40 -19.00 15.30
N LEU A 30 -14.93 -18.06 14.54
CA LEU A 30 -14.13 -17.23 13.62
C LEU A 30 -13.42 -16.10 14.38
N GLY A 31 -12.18 -15.81 13.95
CA GLY A 31 -11.42 -14.65 14.39
C GLY A 31 -11.85 -13.34 13.70
N ARG A 32 -10.92 -12.39 13.60
CA ARG A 32 -11.14 -11.16 12.83
C ARG A 32 -11.21 -11.46 11.33
N VAL A 33 -11.96 -10.63 10.61
CA VAL A 33 -11.99 -10.66 9.15
C VAL A 33 -10.62 -10.25 8.61
N PHE A 34 -10.18 -10.94 7.57
CA PHE A 34 -8.98 -10.58 6.82
C PHE A 34 -9.33 -9.57 5.73
N ASP A 35 -8.73 -8.39 5.78
CA ASP A 35 -9.05 -7.27 4.88
C ASP A 35 -8.18 -7.21 3.61
N GLY A 36 -7.11 -8.00 3.54
CA GLY A 36 -6.21 -8.07 2.39
C GLY A 36 -4.74 -7.75 2.69
N ILE A 37 -3.91 -7.93 1.67
CA ILE A 37 -2.48 -7.59 1.66
C ILE A 37 -2.25 -6.59 0.51
N GLY A 38 -1.41 -5.59 0.74
CA GLY A 38 -1.15 -4.54 -0.22
C GLY A 38 0.29 -4.06 -0.27
N ALA A 39 0.53 -3.12 -1.18
CA ALA A 39 1.79 -2.41 -1.35
C ALA A 39 1.53 -0.91 -1.58
N ILE A 40 2.59 -0.10 -1.47
CA ILE A 40 2.55 1.36 -1.60
C ILE A 40 3.31 1.77 -2.87
N SER A 41 2.72 2.64 -3.67
CA SER A 41 3.42 3.49 -4.63
C SER A 41 3.40 4.93 -4.12
N GLY A 42 4.53 5.63 -4.21
CA GLY A 42 4.76 6.90 -3.54
C GLY A 42 5.43 6.73 -2.19
N GLY A 43 5.24 7.71 -1.31
CA GLY A 43 6.22 7.96 -0.24
C GLY A 43 7.54 8.40 -0.84
N GLY A 44 7.48 9.13 -1.96
CA GLY A 44 8.64 9.65 -2.67
C GLY A 44 9.02 8.90 -3.94
N ALA A 45 8.36 9.20 -5.06
CA ALA A 45 8.85 8.86 -6.40
C ALA A 45 9.16 7.38 -6.69
N THR A 46 8.66 6.43 -5.90
CA THR A 46 9.10 5.03 -5.91
C THR A 46 8.76 4.29 -7.22
N SER A 47 7.72 4.74 -7.93
CA SER A 47 7.32 4.19 -9.25
C SER A 47 7.82 5.02 -10.45
N LYS A 48 8.65 6.06 -10.23
CA LYS A 48 9.00 7.06 -11.25
C LYS A 48 9.57 6.49 -12.54
N LEU A 49 10.38 5.43 -12.45
CA LEU A 49 11.05 4.85 -13.61
C LEU A 49 10.18 3.83 -14.36
N LEU A 50 9.15 3.27 -13.71
CA LEU A 50 8.32 2.23 -14.29
C LEU A 50 7.55 2.71 -15.53
N VAL A 51 7.09 3.96 -15.53
CA VAL A 51 6.32 4.53 -16.66
C VAL A 51 7.10 4.56 -17.98
N SER A 52 8.43 4.67 -17.91
CA SER A 52 9.31 4.73 -19.09
C SER A 52 9.77 3.39 -19.63
N TYR A 53 9.42 2.27 -18.98
CA TYR A 53 9.73 0.95 -19.52
C TYR A 53 9.08 0.73 -20.89
N PRO A 54 9.71 -0.04 -21.79
CA PRO A 54 9.03 -0.46 -23.01
C PRO A 54 7.78 -1.26 -22.64
N GLN A 55 6.74 -1.12 -23.47
CA GLN A 55 5.38 -1.51 -23.10
C GLN A 55 5.28 -2.97 -22.66
N GLN A 56 5.94 -3.89 -23.37
CA GLN A 56 5.89 -5.31 -23.04
C GLN A 56 6.38 -5.58 -21.61
N GLN A 57 7.58 -5.11 -21.26
CA GLN A 57 8.16 -5.33 -19.94
C GLN A 57 7.37 -4.61 -18.85
N ARG A 58 6.86 -3.41 -19.15
CA ARG A 58 6.00 -2.67 -18.22
C ARG A 58 4.72 -3.44 -17.92
N ASP A 59 4.08 -4.01 -18.94
CA ASP A 59 2.84 -4.78 -18.79
C ASP A 59 3.09 -6.10 -18.03
N GLU A 60 4.23 -6.76 -18.25
CA GLU A 60 4.66 -7.95 -17.51
C GLU A 60 4.89 -7.65 -16.02
N ILE A 61 5.57 -6.55 -15.69
CA ILE A 61 5.76 -6.10 -14.30
C ILE A 61 4.41 -5.86 -13.62
N LEU A 62 3.51 -5.14 -14.29
CA LEU A 62 2.17 -4.86 -13.77
C LEU A 62 1.32 -6.13 -13.62
N ASP A 63 1.49 -7.13 -14.49
CA ASP A 63 0.88 -8.45 -14.33
C ASP A 63 1.40 -9.15 -13.07
N PHE A 64 2.71 -9.16 -12.81
CA PHE A 64 3.28 -9.72 -11.59
C PHE A 64 2.74 -9.06 -10.31
N LEU A 65 2.44 -7.76 -10.34
CA LEU A 65 1.91 -7.05 -9.19
C LEU A 65 0.41 -7.28 -8.98
N PHE A 66 -0.40 -7.13 -10.04
CA PHE A 66 -1.85 -6.94 -9.90
C PHE A 66 -2.71 -8.05 -10.48
N LYS A 67 -2.18 -8.90 -11.37
CA LYS A 67 -2.99 -9.94 -12.01
C LYS A 67 -3.34 -11.04 -11.01
N PRO A 68 -4.63 -11.33 -10.78
CA PRO A 68 -5.03 -12.42 -9.89
C PRO A 68 -4.47 -13.77 -10.34
N ASN A 69 -4.14 -14.64 -9.39
CA ASN A 69 -3.62 -15.99 -9.63
C ASN A 69 -2.35 -16.04 -10.50
N PHE A 70 -1.50 -15.01 -10.39
CA PHE A 70 -0.27 -14.95 -11.18
C PHE A 70 0.97 -14.69 -10.30
N GLY A 71 1.19 -13.44 -9.92
CA GLY A 71 2.31 -13.04 -9.05
C GLY A 71 1.82 -12.69 -7.65
N ALA A 72 2.22 -11.51 -7.17
CA ALA A 72 1.84 -10.99 -5.85
C ALA A 72 0.31 -10.91 -5.67
N SER A 73 -0.44 -10.68 -6.76
CA SER A 73 -1.91 -10.70 -6.78
C SER A 73 -2.52 -9.80 -5.68
N LEU A 74 -2.03 -8.56 -5.59
CA LEU A 74 -2.33 -7.65 -4.48
C LEU A 74 -3.84 -7.36 -4.32
N HIS A 75 -4.29 -7.31 -3.07
CA HIS A 75 -5.67 -6.98 -2.69
C HIS A 75 -5.89 -5.48 -2.49
N ILE A 76 -4.84 -4.77 -2.05
CA ILE A 76 -4.87 -3.33 -1.75
C ILE A 76 -3.70 -2.65 -2.47
N PHE A 77 -3.97 -1.52 -3.10
CA PHE A 77 -2.95 -0.65 -3.67
C PHE A 77 -3.09 0.76 -3.08
N LYS A 78 -2.09 1.15 -2.28
CA LYS A 78 -2.02 2.47 -1.66
C LYS A 78 -1.12 3.39 -2.50
N VAL A 79 -1.57 4.62 -2.74
CA VAL A 79 -0.83 5.64 -3.48
C VAL A 79 -0.63 6.90 -2.66
N GLU A 80 0.47 7.61 -2.90
CA GLU A 80 0.66 8.97 -2.40
C GLU A 80 -0.30 9.94 -3.11
N ILE A 81 -0.90 10.83 -2.32
CA ILE A 81 -1.53 12.05 -2.83
C ILE A 81 -0.42 13.10 -2.90
N GLY A 82 0.16 13.28 -4.10
CA GLY A 82 1.30 14.16 -4.30
C GLY A 82 1.06 15.59 -3.81
N GLY A 83 2.08 16.17 -3.17
CA GLY A 83 2.02 17.50 -2.55
C GLY A 83 3.07 18.49 -3.08
N ASP A 84 3.79 18.15 -4.15
CA ASP A 84 5.00 18.84 -4.65
C ASP A 84 6.18 18.85 -3.65
N ALA A 85 6.05 18.18 -2.50
CA ALA A 85 7.11 18.00 -1.50
C ALA A 85 8.02 16.80 -1.83
N GLN A 86 9.26 16.83 -1.33
CA GLN A 86 10.10 15.63 -1.25
C GLN A 86 9.53 14.72 -0.15
N SER A 87 9.19 13.47 -0.51
CA SER A 87 8.54 12.50 0.40
C SER A 87 9.33 11.21 0.66
N SER A 88 10.51 11.02 0.05
CA SER A 88 11.69 10.21 0.48
C SER A 88 12.73 10.15 -0.65
N GLU A 89 12.43 9.49 -1.77
CA GLU A 89 13.33 9.35 -2.94
C GLU A 89 13.05 10.36 -4.06
N GLY A 90 12.05 11.22 -3.90
CA GLY A 90 11.73 12.30 -4.84
C GLY A 90 10.39 12.97 -4.53
N SER A 91 10.03 13.95 -5.36
CA SER A 91 8.74 14.64 -5.22
C SER A 91 7.66 14.08 -6.15
N GLU A 92 6.43 14.10 -5.65
CA GLU A 92 5.24 13.72 -6.40
C GLU A 92 4.32 14.92 -6.64
N ALA A 93 3.79 15.01 -7.86
CA ALA A 93 3.09 16.19 -8.32
C ALA A 93 1.70 16.34 -7.70
N THR A 94 1.38 17.52 -7.17
CA THR A 94 0.03 17.84 -6.66
C THR A 94 -0.98 18.07 -7.79
N HIS A 95 -2.25 17.74 -7.53
CA HIS A 95 -3.38 18.13 -8.38
C HIS A 95 -3.73 19.63 -8.26
N MET A 96 -3.26 20.35 -7.24
CA MET A 96 -3.54 21.79 -7.04
C MET A 96 -2.29 22.57 -6.59
N ARG A 97 -1.59 23.23 -7.51
CA ARG A 97 -0.41 24.06 -7.15
C ARG A 97 -0.78 25.45 -6.63
N SER A 98 -2.00 25.89 -6.93
CA SER A 98 -2.62 27.09 -6.36
C SER A 98 -4.09 26.80 -6.02
N PRO A 99 -4.75 27.65 -5.23
CA PRO A 99 -6.16 27.47 -4.86
C PRO A 99 -7.11 27.37 -6.08
N GLU A 100 -6.78 28.04 -7.18
CA GLU A 100 -7.61 28.15 -8.38
C GLU A 100 -7.31 27.07 -9.43
N GLU A 101 -6.25 26.28 -9.22
CA GLU A 101 -5.79 25.30 -10.20
C GLU A 101 -6.20 23.88 -9.81
N GLN A 102 -6.75 23.12 -10.75
CA GLN A 102 -6.95 21.69 -10.63
C GLN A 102 -6.49 20.95 -11.89
N ASN A 103 -5.59 19.98 -11.72
CA ASN A 103 -5.11 19.14 -12.80
C ASN A 103 -4.94 17.69 -12.33
N TYR A 104 -5.82 16.83 -12.82
CA TYR A 104 -5.89 15.41 -12.45
C TYR A 104 -5.16 14.49 -13.45
N SER A 105 -4.23 15.00 -14.25
CA SER A 105 -3.44 14.20 -15.19
C SER A 105 -1.93 14.21 -14.89
N ARG A 106 -1.51 14.85 -13.79
CA ARG A 106 -0.10 14.92 -13.37
C ARG A 106 0.37 13.63 -12.71
N GLY A 107 1.68 13.41 -12.78
CA GLY A 107 2.31 12.23 -12.18
C GLY A 107 1.88 10.94 -12.87
N TYR A 108 2.03 9.83 -12.15
CA TYR A 108 1.78 8.49 -12.69
C TYR A 108 0.79 7.68 -11.85
N GLU A 109 0.40 8.14 -10.66
CA GLU A 109 -0.47 7.37 -9.78
C GLU A 109 -1.88 7.15 -10.34
N TRP A 110 -2.40 8.13 -11.09
CA TRP A 110 -3.64 7.94 -11.84
C TRP A 110 -3.55 6.78 -12.84
N TRP A 111 -2.42 6.66 -13.53
CA TRP A 111 -2.17 5.59 -14.48
C TRP A 111 -1.95 4.25 -13.75
N MET A 112 -1.14 4.24 -12.68
CA MET A 112 -0.91 3.04 -11.87
C MET A 112 -2.21 2.45 -11.33
N MET A 113 -3.08 3.29 -10.73
CA MET A 113 -4.37 2.83 -10.22
C MET A 113 -5.28 2.27 -11.32
N LYS A 114 -5.27 2.87 -12.52
CA LYS A 114 -6.01 2.34 -13.68
C LYS A 114 -5.46 1.00 -14.15
N GLU A 115 -4.15 0.84 -14.23
CA GLU A 115 -3.52 -0.43 -14.62
C GLU A 115 -3.78 -1.54 -13.59
N ALA A 116 -3.80 -1.19 -12.30
CA ALA A 116 -4.18 -2.09 -11.23
C ALA A 116 -5.64 -2.53 -11.36
N LYS A 117 -6.58 -1.58 -11.47
CA LYS A 117 -8.03 -1.87 -11.65
C LYS A 117 -8.34 -2.64 -12.93
N LYS A 118 -7.58 -2.41 -14.02
CA LYS A 118 -7.73 -3.15 -15.27
C LYS A 118 -7.42 -4.63 -15.10
N ARG A 119 -6.43 -4.98 -14.25
CA ARG A 119 -6.01 -6.37 -13.99
C ARG A 119 -6.83 -7.03 -12.88
N ASN A 120 -7.14 -6.27 -11.85
CA ASN A 120 -7.96 -6.70 -10.72
C ASN A 120 -9.04 -5.63 -10.42
N PRO A 121 -10.25 -5.77 -10.97
CA PRO A 121 -11.35 -4.83 -10.72
C PRO A 121 -11.71 -4.68 -9.24
N ASP A 122 -11.45 -5.72 -8.43
CA ASP A 122 -11.79 -5.76 -7.01
C ASP A 122 -10.70 -5.18 -6.09
N ILE A 123 -9.52 -4.82 -6.64
CA ILE A 123 -8.42 -4.25 -5.84
C ILE A 123 -8.89 -2.98 -5.12
N LYS A 124 -8.58 -2.87 -3.83
CA LYS A 124 -8.94 -1.69 -3.02
C LYS A 124 -7.93 -0.59 -3.22
N LEU A 125 -8.40 0.64 -3.42
CA LEU A 125 -7.54 1.81 -3.61
C LEU A 125 -7.50 2.67 -2.35
N TYR A 126 -6.31 3.08 -1.94
CA TYR A 126 -6.09 3.91 -0.76
C TYR A 126 -5.21 5.13 -1.12
N GLY A 127 -5.71 6.36 -0.94
CA GLY A 127 -4.90 7.58 -1.01
C GLY A 127 -4.44 8.11 0.37
N LEU A 128 -3.21 8.60 0.47
CA LEU A 128 -2.69 9.31 1.65
C LEU A 128 -1.69 10.39 1.22
N PRO A 129 -1.78 11.64 1.72
CA PRO A 129 -0.75 12.65 1.47
C PRO A 129 0.47 12.47 2.40
N TRP A 130 1.65 12.67 1.83
CA TRP A 130 2.92 12.80 2.58
C TRP A 130 3.29 14.27 2.81
N GLY A 131 2.95 15.13 1.86
CA GLY A 131 3.10 16.57 1.95
C GLY A 131 1.92 17.27 1.29
N PHE A 132 1.90 18.59 1.45
CA PHE A 132 0.85 19.45 0.92
C PHE A 132 1.48 20.64 0.21
N PRO A 133 0.82 21.22 -0.81
CA PRO A 133 1.30 22.44 -1.43
C PRO A 133 1.25 23.62 -0.44
N GLY A 134 2.28 24.47 -0.46
CA GLY A 134 2.47 25.53 0.55
C GLY A 134 1.36 26.57 0.67
N TRP A 135 0.45 26.68 -0.31
CA TRP A 135 -0.72 27.59 -0.19
C TRP A 135 -1.78 27.09 0.80
N LEU A 136 -1.71 25.82 1.22
CA LEU A 136 -2.53 25.23 2.27
C LEU A 136 -1.98 25.48 3.68
N GLU A 137 -0.70 25.78 3.79
CA GLU A 137 -0.06 26.03 5.08
C GLU A 137 -0.48 27.40 5.64
N ASP A 138 -0.71 27.43 6.95
CA ASP A 138 -0.87 28.67 7.69
C ASP A 138 0.50 29.35 7.99
N PRO A 139 0.52 30.55 8.60
CA PRO A 139 1.78 31.23 8.92
C PRO A 139 2.73 30.49 9.87
N VAL A 140 2.29 29.39 10.52
CA VAL A 140 3.12 28.53 11.37
C VAL A 140 3.42 27.18 10.70
N ALA A 141 3.28 27.10 9.36
CA ALA A 141 3.55 25.93 8.53
C ALA A 141 2.68 24.71 8.89
N SER A 142 1.45 24.94 9.36
CA SER A 142 0.47 23.90 9.64
C SER A 142 -0.60 23.84 8.57
N VAL A 143 -0.84 22.63 8.04
CA VAL A 143 -1.98 22.35 7.16
C VAL A 143 -3.30 22.21 7.92
N TYR A 144 -3.27 22.21 9.25
CA TYR A 144 -4.47 22.15 10.08
C TYR A 144 -4.95 23.52 10.57
N GLY A 145 -4.25 24.61 10.24
CA GLY A 145 -4.69 25.97 10.58
C GLY A 145 -6.00 26.37 9.90
N GLN A 146 -6.34 25.71 8.78
CA GLN A 146 -7.61 25.85 8.06
C GLN A 146 -8.12 24.46 7.64
N PRO A 147 -8.71 23.69 8.57
CA PRO A 147 -9.02 22.28 8.35
C PRO A 147 -9.97 22.05 7.17
N GLU A 148 -10.96 22.93 6.97
CA GLU A 148 -11.92 22.81 5.86
C GLU A 148 -11.22 22.98 4.50
N ARG A 149 -10.22 23.86 4.42
CA ARG A 149 -9.44 24.10 3.20
C ARG A 149 -8.63 22.85 2.83
N THR A 150 -7.97 22.26 3.82
CA THR A 150 -7.14 21.06 3.63
C THR A 150 -8.01 19.83 3.34
N ALA A 151 -9.16 19.69 4.02
CA ALA A 151 -10.13 18.64 3.74
C ALA A 151 -10.67 18.77 2.31
N GLN A 152 -11.00 19.98 1.87
CA GLN A 152 -11.46 20.23 0.51
C GLN A 152 -10.39 19.87 -0.54
N TYR A 153 -9.10 20.14 -0.27
CA TYR A 153 -8.00 19.72 -1.14
C TYR A 153 -7.97 18.20 -1.33
N VAL A 154 -8.09 17.42 -0.25
CA VAL A 154 -8.10 15.95 -0.32
C VAL A 154 -9.38 15.41 -0.95
N VAL A 155 -10.55 15.99 -0.62
CA VAL A 155 -11.83 15.63 -1.26
C VAL A 155 -11.80 15.91 -2.76
N ASN A 156 -11.20 17.01 -3.19
CA ASN A 156 -11.02 17.32 -4.61
C ASN A 156 -10.18 16.24 -5.32
N TRP A 157 -9.20 15.64 -4.66
CA TRP A 157 -8.44 14.51 -5.21
C TRP A 157 -9.33 13.28 -5.44
N VAL A 158 -10.16 12.91 -4.45
CA VAL A 158 -11.10 11.78 -4.53
C VAL A 158 -12.15 11.99 -5.62
N ILE A 159 -12.75 13.19 -5.68
CA ILE A 159 -13.70 13.57 -6.75
C ILE A 159 -13.01 13.50 -8.11
N GLY A 160 -11.78 13.99 -8.21
CA GLY A 160 -10.98 13.94 -9.42
C GLY A 160 -10.70 12.51 -9.91
N ALA A 161 -10.34 11.62 -8.98
CA ALA A 161 -10.14 10.19 -9.26
C ALA A 161 -11.38 9.58 -9.93
N LYS A 162 -12.57 9.86 -9.37
CA LYS A 162 -13.82 9.33 -9.91
C LYS A 162 -14.19 9.98 -11.24
N LYS A 163 -14.16 11.31 -11.32
CA LYS A 163 -14.63 12.08 -12.47
C LYS A 163 -13.76 11.88 -13.72
N TYR A 164 -12.44 11.87 -13.57
CA TYR A 164 -11.51 11.87 -14.71
C TYR A 164 -10.95 10.48 -15.03
N HIS A 165 -10.96 9.54 -14.08
CA HIS A 165 -10.38 8.20 -14.26
C HIS A 165 -11.33 7.05 -13.94
N ASN A 166 -12.58 7.34 -13.53
CA ASN A 166 -13.55 6.35 -13.06
C ASN A 166 -13.02 5.44 -11.93
N LEU A 167 -12.14 5.97 -11.09
CA LEU A 167 -11.57 5.25 -9.95
C LEU A 167 -12.43 5.53 -8.70
N THR A 168 -12.83 4.47 -8.02
CA THR A 168 -13.41 4.56 -6.67
C THR A 168 -12.28 4.38 -5.67
N ILE A 169 -12.12 5.35 -4.78
CA ILE A 169 -11.14 5.31 -3.69
C ILE A 169 -11.84 4.71 -2.47
N ASP A 170 -11.34 3.57 -1.99
CA ASP A 170 -11.96 2.83 -0.88
C ASP A 170 -11.54 3.38 0.49
N TYR A 171 -10.31 3.91 0.59
CA TYR A 171 -9.75 4.45 1.83
C TYR A 171 -9.05 5.79 1.61
N ILE A 172 -9.17 6.68 2.59
CA ILE A 172 -8.46 7.97 2.63
C ILE A 172 -7.80 8.12 4.00
N GLY A 173 -6.56 8.62 4.00
CA GLY A 173 -5.78 8.84 5.21
C GLY A 173 -5.63 10.32 5.56
N CYS A 174 -5.07 10.60 6.73
CA CYS A 174 -4.79 11.96 7.19
C CYS A 174 -3.46 12.48 6.63
N TRP A 175 -2.38 12.40 7.42
CA TRP A 175 -1.05 12.84 7.02
C TRP A 175 -0.02 11.80 7.45
N ASN A 176 0.77 11.29 6.51
CA ASN A 176 1.71 10.20 6.76
C ASN A 176 2.70 10.55 7.88
N GLU A 177 2.79 9.70 8.92
CA GLU A 177 3.78 9.79 10.01
C GLU A 177 3.82 11.16 10.71
N HIS A 178 2.72 11.90 10.66
CA HIS A 178 2.54 13.18 11.33
C HIS A 178 1.38 13.08 12.31
N LEU A 179 1.32 14.01 13.27
CA LEU A 179 0.18 14.09 14.18
C LEU A 179 -1.09 14.37 13.37
N TYR A 180 -2.17 13.67 13.74
CA TYR A 180 -3.49 13.93 13.19
C TYR A 180 -4.16 15.08 13.95
N ASN A 181 -5.15 15.70 13.32
CA ASN A 181 -6.08 16.61 13.98
C ASN A 181 -7.50 16.07 13.80
N THR A 182 -8.28 15.95 14.88
CA THR A 182 -9.65 15.44 14.84
C THR A 182 -10.66 16.41 14.22
N THR A 183 -10.30 17.68 14.05
CA THR A 183 -11.18 18.68 13.41
C THR A 183 -11.00 18.74 11.90
N TYR A 184 -9.98 18.07 11.35
CA TYR A 184 -9.70 17.93 9.93
C TYR A 184 -10.54 16.82 9.30
#